data_AF-A0AAD1TEW3-F1
#
_entry.id   AF-A0AAD1TEW3-F1
#
_cell.length_a   1.000
_cell.length_b   1.000
_cell.length_c   1.000
_cell.angle_alpha   90.00
_cell.angle_beta   90.00
_cell.angle_gamma   90.00
#
_symmetry.space_group_name_H-M   'P 1'
#
loop_
_entity.id
_entity.type
_entity.pdbx_description
1 polymer ?
#
loop_
_entity_poly.entity_id
_entity_poly.type
_entity_poly.pdbx_seq_one_letter_code
_entity_poly.pdbx_strand_id
1 'polypeptide(L)'
;PNTQIANVPGSCEECFCSSLKDPDSDFNIAYCSNIICSTLCPPGQEYEVSPGQCCGKCVQTSCAIAMPTTADESLLTTPSESFHLIMVGETWYPTGDACTSYKCEVADGQFSTVVTKETCVYVREEDCEP
;
A
#
# COMPACT_ATOMS: atom_id res chain seq x y z
N PRO A 1 -17.86 -22.99 -29.68
CA PRO A 1 -16.83 -21.99 -29.33
C PRO A 1 -17.09 -21.54 -27.90
N ASN A 2 -16.15 -21.75 -26.99
CA ASN A 2 -16.32 -21.32 -25.61
C ASN A 2 -16.33 -19.78 -25.58
N THR A 3 -17.32 -19.19 -24.92
CA THR A 3 -17.51 -17.74 -24.88
C THR A 3 -17.52 -17.29 -23.42
N GLN A 4 -16.69 -16.29 -23.10
CA GLN A 4 -16.68 -15.66 -21.79
C GLN A 4 -18.03 -14.97 -21.58
N ILE A 5 -18.67 -15.21 -20.43
CA ILE A 5 -19.93 -14.55 -20.10
C ILE A 5 -19.58 -13.10 -19.74
N ALA A 6 -20.40 -12.14 -20.18
CA ALA A 6 -20.21 -10.75 -19.81
C ALA A 6 -20.18 -10.63 -18.27
N ASN A 7 -19.09 -10.08 -17.73
CA ASN A 7 -18.89 -9.97 -16.30
C ASN A 7 -19.94 -9.01 -15.71
N VAL A 8 -20.64 -9.44 -14.66
CA VAL A 8 -21.64 -8.60 -13.99
C VAL A 8 -20.88 -7.63 -13.08
N PRO A 9 -21.11 -6.31 -13.16
CA PRO A 9 -20.47 -5.38 -12.24
C PRO A 9 -20.73 -5.78 -10.78
N GLY A 10 -19.66 -6.10 -10.05
CA GLY A 10 -19.73 -6.55 -8.66
C GLY A 10 -19.83 -8.07 -8.44
N SER A 11 -19.89 -8.90 -9.49
CA SER A 11 -19.73 -10.35 -9.30
C SER A 11 -18.29 -10.69 -8.94
N CYS A 12 -18.13 -11.59 -7.97
CA CYS A 12 -16.83 -12.15 -7.58
C CYS A 12 -16.51 -13.48 -8.25
N GLU A 13 -17.17 -13.75 -9.37
CA GLU A 13 -16.99 -14.97 -10.13
C GLU A 13 -16.78 -14.60 -11.59
N GLU A 14 -15.85 -15.29 -12.21
CA GLU A 14 -15.68 -15.29 -13.65
C GLU A 14 -16.25 -16.59 -14.20
N CYS A 15 -17.20 -16.47 -15.12
CA CYS A 15 -17.89 -17.62 -15.71
C CYS A 15 -17.61 -17.71 -17.20
N PHE A 16 -17.38 -18.92 -17.69
CA PHE A 16 -17.32 -19.23 -19.11
C PHE A 16 -18.45 -20.18 -19.49
N CYS A 17 -19.12 -19.85 -20.59
CA CYS A 17 -20.13 -20.72 -21.17
C CYS A 17 -19.43 -21.76 -22.04
N SER A 18 -19.55 -23.02 -21.65
CA SER A 18 -18.99 -24.13 -22.42
C SER A 18 -19.90 -24.50 -23.60
N SER A 19 -19.38 -25.33 -24.51
CA SER A 19 -20.20 -25.90 -25.59
C SER A 19 -20.92 -27.20 -25.17
N LEU A 20 -20.79 -27.62 -23.90
CA LEU A 20 -21.48 -28.80 -23.36
C LEU A 20 -22.88 -28.42 -22.95
N LYS A 21 -23.86 -29.30 -23.19
CA LYS A 21 -25.26 -29.07 -22.82
C LYS A 21 -25.66 -29.88 -21.61
N ASP A 22 -26.46 -29.26 -20.76
CA ASP A 22 -27.17 -29.90 -19.68
C ASP A 22 -28.27 -30.82 -20.24
N PRO A 23 -28.32 -32.10 -19.86
CA PRO A 23 -29.22 -33.09 -20.46
C PRO A 23 -30.70 -32.87 -20.11
N ASP A 24 -31.00 -32.16 -19.02
CA ASP A 24 -32.38 -31.91 -18.59
C ASP A 24 -32.96 -30.64 -19.22
N SER A 25 -32.15 -29.60 -19.41
CA SER A 25 -32.59 -28.28 -19.88
C SER A 25 -32.16 -27.92 -21.30
N ASP A 26 -31.26 -28.70 -21.93
CA ASP A 26 -30.65 -28.47 -23.25
C ASP A 26 -29.90 -27.12 -23.37
N PHE A 27 -29.64 -26.45 -22.24
CA PHE A 27 -28.83 -25.24 -22.15
C PHE A 27 -27.34 -25.56 -22.02
N ASN A 28 -26.49 -24.63 -22.43
CA ASN A 28 -25.04 -24.76 -22.28
C ASN A 28 -24.63 -24.68 -20.79
N ILE A 29 -23.74 -25.58 -20.35
CA ILE A 29 -23.18 -25.61 -19.01
C ILE A 29 -22.21 -24.44 -18.84
N ALA A 30 -22.42 -23.64 -17.80
CA ALA A 30 -21.50 -22.60 -17.36
C ALA A 30 -20.54 -23.16 -16.31
N TYR A 31 -19.28 -22.79 -16.43
CA TYR A 31 -18.26 -23.06 -15.42
C TYR A 31 -17.80 -21.74 -14.84
N CYS A 32 -17.88 -21.61 -13.52
CA CYS A 32 -17.53 -20.40 -12.79
C CYS A 32 -16.34 -20.66 -11.87
N SER A 33 -15.47 -19.66 -11.75
CA SER A 33 -14.37 -19.65 -10.80
C SER A 33 -14.38 -18.35 -10.00
N ASN A 34 -14.03 -18.44 -8.72
CA ASN A 34 -13.91 -17.28 -7.86
C ASN A 34 -12.72 -16.40 -8.28
N ILE A 35 -12.95 -15.09 -8.29
CA ILE A 35 -11.90 -14.10 -8.48
C ILE A 35 -11.06 -14.02 -7.21
N ILE A 36 -9.74 -14.19 -7.34
CA ILE A 36 -8.80 -14.01 -6.23
C ILE A 36 -8.24 -12.59 -6.30
N CYS A 37 -8.58 -11.77 -5.31
CA CYS A 37 -8.09 -10.40 -5.23
C CYS A 37 -6.72 -10.32 -4.56
N SER A 38 -5.83 -9.49 -5.09
CA SER A 38 -4.59 -9.13 -4.41
C SER A 38 -4.88 -8.11 -3.31
N THR A 39 -4.69 -8.51 -2.05
CA THR A 39 -4.89 -7.64 -0.88
C THR A 39 -3.59 -7.05 -0.35
N LEU A 40 -2.45 -7.40 -0.95
CA LEU A 40 -1.15 -6.85 -0.56
C LEU A 40 -1.03 -5.42 -1.09
N CYS A 41 -0.85 -4.47 -0.18
CA CYS A 41 -0.66 -3.07 -0.50
C CYS A 41 0.77 -2.60 -0.20
N PRO A 42 1.26 -1.59 -0.95
CA PRO A 42 2.52 -0.92 -0.63
C PRO A 42 2.51 -0.30 0.77
N PRO A 43 3.70 -0.01 1.35
CA PRO A 43 3.80 0.72 2.61
C PRO A 43 3.01 2.04 2.58
N GLY A 44 2.28 2.29 3.65
CA GLY A 44 1.44 3.49 3.80
C GLY A 44 0.09 3.42 3.09
N GLN A 45 -0.30 2.25 2.57
CA GLN A 45 -1.60 2.01 1.95
C GLN A 45 -2.31 0.83 2.59
N GLU A 46 -3.65 0.89 2.57
CA GLU A 46 -4.52 -0.17 3.06
C GLU A 46 -5.49 -0.61 1.96
N TYR A 47 -5.83 -1.90 1.95
CA TYR A 47 -6.75 -2.46 0.98
C TYR A 47 -8.19 -2.15 1.37
N GLU A 48 -8.90 -1.43 0.51
CA GLU A 48 -10.29 -1.03 0.74
C GLU A 48 -11.19 -1.49 -0.41
N VAL A 49 -12.30 -2.16 -0.07
CA VAL A 49 -13.30 -2.64 -1.02
C VAL A 49 -14.43 -1.61 -1.14
N SER A 50 -14.62 -1.05 -2.34
CA SER A 50 -15.72 -0.13 -2.60
C SER A 50 -17.06 -0.89 -2.80
N PRO A 51 -18.20 -0.31 -2.39
CA PRO A 51 -19.51 -0.93 -2.59
C PRO A 51 -19.75 -1.31 -4.06
N GLY A 52 -20.15 -2.56 -4.31
CA GLY A 52 -20.43 -3.07 -5.65
C GLY A 52 -19.19 -3.43 -6.47
N GLN A 53 -17.99 -3.43 -5.89
CA GLN A 53 -16.79 -3.99 -6.51
C GLN A 53 -16.44 -5.34 -5.88
N CYS A 54 -15.97 -6.29 -6.67
CA CYS A 54 -15.47 -7.56 -6.13
C CYS A 54 -14.11 -7.37 -5.44
N CYS A 55 -13.15 -6.80 -6.16
CA CYS A 55 -11.85 -6.47 -5.62
C CYS A 55 -11.80 -4.99 -5.27
N GLY A 56 -11.18 -4.71 -4.13
CA GLY A 56 -10.84 -3.39 -3.67
C GLY A 56 -9.56 -2.87 -4.32
N LYS A 57 -9.11 -1.74 -3.79
CA LYS A 57 -7.90 -1.04 -4.21
C LYS A 57 -7.10 -0.64 -2.98
N CYS A 58 -5.81 -0.46 -3.16
CA CYS A 58 -4.98 0.13 -2.13
C CYS A 58 -5.24 1.64 -2.07
N VAL A 59 -5.65 2.11 -0.89
CA VAL A 59 -5.92 3.51 -0.58
C VAL A 59 -4.84 3.97 0.37
N GLN A 60 -4.21 5.12 0.06
CA GLN A 60 -3.18 5.67 0.91
C GLN A 60 -3.78 6.15 2.24
N THR A 61 -3.16 5.75 3.35
CA THR A 61 -3.58 6.10 4.72
C THR A 61 -2.49 6.84 5.49
N SER A 62 -1.24 6.72 5.04
CA SER A 62 -0.08 7.37 5.66
C SER A 62 1.01 7.68 4.65
N CYS A 63 2.00 8.47 5.07
CA CYS A 63 3.20 8.75 4.30
C CYS A 63 4.28 7.73 4.67
N ALA A 64 4.84 7.03 3.69
CA ALA A 64 5.93 6.08 3.88
C ALA A 64 7.27 6.73 3.52
N ILE A 65 8.21 6.78 4.47
CA ILE A 65 9.56 7.29 4.27
C ILE A 65 10.52 6.11 4.23
N ALA A 66 11.25 5.96 3.12
CA ALA A 66 12.30 4.98 3.01
C ALA A 66 13.47 5.36 3.94
N MET A 67 13.78 4.47 4.87
CA MET A 67 14.91 4.60 5.76
C MET A 67 16.08 3.84 5.14
N PRO A 68 17.26 4.48 5.01
CA PRO A 68 18.46 3.74 4.66
C PRO A 68 18.70 2.75 5.79
N THR A 69 18.54 1.47 5.51
CA THR A 69 19.09 0.45 6.39
C THR A 69 20.60 0.65 6.32
N THR A 70 21.24 0.89 7.47
CA THR A 70 22.69 0.63 7.56
C THR A 70 22.82 -0.85 7.28
N ALA A 71 23.05 -1.21 6.02
CA ALA A 71 23.43 -2.55 5.66
C ALA A 71 24.61 -2.86 6.55
N ASP A 72 24.44 -3.80 7.48
CA ASP A 72 25.58 -4.52 7.97
C ASP A 72 26.18 -5.16 6.71
N GLU A 73 27.25 -4.56 6.21
CA GLU A 73 27.98 -4.95 5.00
C GLU A 73 28.43 -6.42 5.06
N SER A 74 28.30 -7.08 6.23
CA SER A 74 28.62 -8.48 6.45
C SER A 74 27.53 -9.48 6.01
N LEU A 75 26.30 -9.05 5.67
CA LEU A 75 25.27 -9.99 5.19
C LEU A 75 24.88 -9.67 3.75
N LEU A 76 25.32 -10.53 2.81
CA LEU A 76 24.77 -10.64 1.47
C LEU A 76 23.28 -11.01 1.54
N THR A 77 22.43 -10.02 1.78
CA THR A 77 20.99 -10.11 1.61
C THR A 77 20.54 -8.78 1.05
N THR A 78 19.82 -8.84 -0.06
CA THR A 78 19.08 -7.72 -0.69
C THR A 78 18.69 -6.66 0.35
N PRO A 79 19.00 -5.36 0.14
CA PRO A 79 18.59 -4.33 1.08
C PRO A 79 17.08 -4.43 1.28
N SER A 80 16.64 -4.84 2.46
CA SER A 80 15.26 -4.67 2.86
C SER A 80 15.08 -3.17 3.04
N GLU A 81 14.41 -2.52 2.09
CA GLU A 81 13.96 -1.14 2.27
C GLU A 81 13.04 -1.14 3.50
N SER A 82 13.47 -0.48 4.56
CA SER A 82 12.65 -0.28 5.75
C SER A 82 11.91 1.04 5.58
N PHE A 83 10.61 1.05 5.90
CA PHE A 83 9.80 2.25 5.77
C PHE A 83 9.33 2.71 7.16
N HIS A 84 9.42 4.01 7.42
CA HIS A 84 8.75 4.64 8.54
C HIS A 84 7.40 5.19 8.07
N LEU A 85 6.31 4.86 8.75
CA LEU A 85 4.97 5.31 8.42
C LEU A 85 4.58 6.48 9.32
N ILE A 86 4.14 7.59 8.71
CA ILE A 86 3.69 8.79 9.42
C ILE A 86 2.21 9.00 9.11
N MET A 87 1.38 9.00 10.15
CA MET A 87 -0.05 9.24 9.99
C MET A 87 -0.33 10.69 9.59
N VAL A 88 -1.46 10.95 8.95
CA VAL A 88 -1.85 12.32 8.58
C VAL A 88 -1.93 13.21 9.81
N GLY A 89 -1.24 14.35 9.77
CA GLY A 89 -1.15 15.31 10.87
C GLY A 89 -0.07 14.97 11.92
N GLU A 90 0.53 13.79 11.85
CA GLU A 90 1.67 13.41 12.68
C GLU A 90 2.97 14.01 12.16
N THR A 91 3.87 14.36 13.08
CA THR A 91 5.22 14.79 12.79
C THR A 91 6.20 13.82 13.45
N TRP A 92 7.16 13.33 12.66
CA TRP A 92 8.21 12.44 13.11
C TRP A 92 9.59 13.12 13.02
N TYR A 93 10.48 12.74 13.94
CA TYR A 93 11.86 13.20 14.02
C TYR A 93 12.79 11.98 13.98
N PRO A 94 13.74 11.89 13.03
CA PRO A 94 14.70 10.80 12.97
C PRO A 94 15.60 10.75 14.20
N THR A 95 15.93 9.53 14.63
CA THR A 95 16.96 9.32 15.64
C THR A 95 18.31 9.82 15.14
N GLY A 96 18.93 10.75 15.86
CA GLY A 96 20.23 11.32 15.50
C GLY A 96 20.17 12.58 14.63
N ASP A 97 18.99 12.98 14.16
CA ASP A 97 18.76 14.26 13.48
C ASP A 97 17.46 14.90 13.97
N ALA A 98 17.52 15.54 15.14
CA ALA A 98 16.38 16.23 15.73
C ALA A 98 15.98 17.51 14.99
N CYS A 99 16.79 17.97 14.04
CA CYS A 99 16.57 19.23 13.33
C CYS A 99 15.87 19.04 12.00
N THR A 100 15.82 17.81 11.51
CA THR A 100 14.96 17.43 10.40
C THR A 100 13.68 16.82 10.96
N SER A 101 12.53 17.36 10.54
CA SER A 101 11.23 16.77 10.85
C SER A 101 10.48 16.46 9.57
N TYR A 102 9.64 15.43 9.66
CA TYR A 102 8.82 14.96 8.57
C TYR A 102 7.37 14.95 9.03
N LYS A 103 6.50 15.62 8.30
CA LYS A 103 5.08 15.68 8.60
C LYS A 103 4.30 15.13 7.43
N CYS A 104 3.34 14.26 7.71
CA CYS A 104 2.42 13.79 6.67
C CYS A 104 1.21 14.73 6.60
N GLU A 105 0.98 15.33 5.43
CA GLU A 105 -0.16 16.22 5.19
C GLU A 105 -0.96 15.74 3.97
N VAL A 106 -2.22 16.15 3.90
CA VAL A 106 -3.06 15.92 2.71
C VAL A 106 -3.36 17.28 2.09
N ALA A 107 -2.89 17.48 0.87
CA ALA A 107 -3.15 18.67 0.07
C ALA A 107 -3.87 18.24 -1.22
N ASP A 108 -5.02 18.85 -1.52
CA ASP A 108 -5.85 18.53 -2.69
C ASP A 108 -6.21 17.03 -2.81
N GLY A 109 -6.38 16.35 -1.67
CA GLY A 109 -6.69 14.91 -1.61
C GLY A 109 -5.48 14.01 -1.86
N GLN A 110 -4.28 14.57 -2.04
CA GLN A 110 -3.03 13.83 -2.19
C GLN A 110 -2.20 13.91 -0.91
N PHE A 111 -1.64 12.77 -0.51
CA PHE A 111 -0.73 12.69 0.62
C PHE A 111 0.64 13.22 0.22
N SER A 112 1.20 14.06 1.08
CA SER A 112 2.51 14.68 0.87
C SER A 112 3.30 14.66 2.18
N THR A 113 4.57 14.26 2.07
CA THR A 113 5.52 14.40 3.17
C THR A 113 6.14 15.78 3.10
N VAL A 114 5.83 16.63 4.07
CA VAL A 114 6.48 17.93 4.25
C VAL A 114 7.73 17.72 5.09
N VAL A 115 8.88 18.08 4.54
CA VAL A 115 10.18 18.00 5.21
C VAL A 115 10.58 19.39 5.67
N THR A 116 10.79 19.56 6.97
CA THR A 116 11.30 20.80 7.56
C THR A 116 12.71 20.55 8.07
N LYS A 117 13.66 21.34 7.59
CA LYS A 117 15.06 21.26 8.02
C LYS A 117 15.45 22.56 8.71
N GLU A 118 15.68 22.47 10.00
CA GLU A 118 16.13 23.57 10.83
C GLU A 118 17.65 23.54 11.01
N THR A 119 18.21 24.69 11.39
CA THR A 119 19.63 24.77 11.75
C THR A 119 19.82 24.18 13.15
N CYS A 120 20.52 23.06 13.26
CA CYS A 120 20.94 22.56 14.57
C CYS A 120 21.91 23.55 15.22
N VAL A 121 21.61 23.98 16.44
CA VAL A 121 22.62 24.63 17.27
C VAL A 121 23.65 23.57 17.65
N TYR A 122 24.91 23.84 17.33
CA TYR A 122 26.03 23.00 17.77
C TYR A 122 26.28 23.27 19.25
N VAL A 123 25.79 22.37 20.12
CA VAL A 123 26.05 22.41 21.56
C VAL A 123 27.39 21.71 21.81
N ARG A 124 28.37 22.43 22.34
CA ARG A 124 29.65 21.83 22.75
C ARG A 124 29.50 21.28 24.16
N GLU A 125 30.37 20.34 24.53
CA GLU A 125 30.38 19.78 25.90
C GLU A 125 30.58 20.86 26.98
N GLU A 126 31.29 21.93 26.64
CA GLU A 126 31.51 23.12 27.48
C GLU A 126 30.25 23.98 27.68
N ASP A 127 29.19 23.77 26.88
CA ASP A 127 27.93 24.49 26.98
C ASP A 127 26.89 23.71 27.87
N CYS A 128 27.23 22.52 28.37
CA CYS A 128 26.41 21.74 29.30
C CYS A 128 26.67 22.12 30.77
N GLU A 129 25.63 22.35 31.57
CA GLU A 129 25.78 22.55 33.02
C GLU A 129 26.09 21.22 33.74
N PRO A 130 26.99 21.24 34.77
CA PRO A 130 27.40 20.06 35.53
C PRO A 130 26.36 19.53 36.52
#